data_AF-A0A7V1LKF3-F1
#
_entry.id   AF-A0A7V1LKF3-F1
#
_cell.length_a   1.000
_cell.length_b   1.000
_cell.length_c   1.000
_cell.angle_alpha   90.00
_cell.angle_beta   90.00
_cell.angle_gamma   90.00
#
_symmetry.space_group_name_H-M   'P 1'
#
loop_
_entity.id
_entity.type
_entity.pdbx_description
1 polymer ?
#
loop_
_entity_poly.entity_id
_entity_poly.type
_entity_poly.pdbx_seq_one_letter_code
_entity_poly.pdbx_strand_id
1 'polypeptide(L)'
;MEENFYHHLFRFYARCLTFPYDEMGQELQYIFREMEKQSMEDIELGLAGRALEVINFYQGEDMSALQAEYGRLFSIRETTPPMLDINFTAYTDGTRGEAFLDRIYESDLQVSFDEAPESILNFIGFFAFDADSLVNEEHRKLFVEVLAGFSRELSDKTMLNYYKEVSRGLNELTIVLAD
;
A
#
# COMPACT_ATOMS: atom_id res chain seq x y z
N MET A 1 5.90 -18.14 -10.94
CA MET A 1 4.72 -17.35 -11.35
C MET A 1 5.27 -16.12 -12.05
N GLU A 2 4.74 -15.74 -13.21
CA GLU A 2 5.22 -14.54 -13.91
C GLU A 2 4.67 -13.30 -13.19
N GLU A 3 5.55 -12.37 -12.81
CA GLU A 3 5.18 -11.13 -12.12
C GLU A 3 4.44 -10.22 -13.13
N ASN A 4 3.18 -9.88 -12.83
CA ASN A 4 2.36 -9.03 -13.69
C ASN A 4 2.35 -7.57 -13.20
N PHE A 5 1.63 -6.69 -13.89
CA PHE A 5 1.50 -5.28 -13.52
C PHE A 5 1.07 -5.08 -12.06
N TYR A 6 -0.01 -5.75 -11.64
CA TYR A 6 -0.55 -5.64 -10.28
C TYR A 6 0.41 -6.12 -9.19
N HIS A 7 1.20 -7.18 -9.46
CA HIS A 7 2.27 -7.61 -8.55
C HIS A 7 3.21 -6.45 -8.20
N HIS A 8 3.70 -5.74 -9.22
CA HIS A 8 4.61 -4.62 -9.00
C HIS A 8 3.90 -3.40 -8.40
N LEU A 9 2.64 -3.14 -8.78
CA LEU A 9 1.87 -2.03 -8.23
C LEU A 9 1.59 -2.19 -6.73
N PHE A 10 1.25 -3.39 -6.28
CA PHE A 10 1.05 -3.64 -4.84
C PHE A 10 2.36 -3.50 -4.07
N ARG A 11 3.47 -4.03 -4.61
CA ARG A 11 4.80 -3.83 -4.00
C ARG A 11 5.17 -2.36 -3.94
N PHE A 12 4.84 -1.58 -4.97
CA PHE A 12 5.07 -0.15 -5.00
C PHE A 12 4.35 0.56 -3.85
N TYR A 13 3.04 0.33 -3.68
CA TYR A 13 2.27 0.98 -2.63
C TYR A 13 2.62 0.47 -1.22
N ALA A 14 2.87 -0.83 -1.05
CA ALA A 14 3.37 -1.37 0.21
C ALA A 14 4.71 -0.73 0.58
N ARG A 15 5.61 -0.55 -0.41
CA ARG A 15 6.88 0.15 -0.20
C ARG A 15 6.65 1.60 0.20
N CYS A 16 5.75 2.34 -0.46
CA CYS A 16 5.45 3.74 -0.13
C CYS A 16 5.03 3.97 1.33
N LEU A 17 4.53 2.94 2.00
CA LEU A 17 4.08 2.97 3.39
C LEU A 17 5.16 2.56 4.39
N THR A 18 6.39 2.25 3.97
CA THR A 18 7.51 2.02 4.91
C THR A 18 8.15 3.35 5.35
N PHE A 19 8.95 3.30 6.42
CA PHE A 19 9.73 4.45 6.87
C PHE A 19 10.56 5.05 5.70
N PRO A 20 10.52 6.38 5.47
CA PRO A 20 11.21 7.02 4.36
C PRO A 20 12.72 7.23 4.62
N TYR A 21 13.53 7.03 3.57
CA TYR A 21 14.98 7.16 3.60
C TYR A 21 15.53 7.47 2.20
N ASP A 22 16.81 7.87 2.11
CA ASP A 22 17.39 8.49 0.91
C ASP A 22 17.31 7.61 -0.36
N GLU A 23 17.56 6.31 -0.25
CA GLU A 23 17.58 5.42 -1.42
C GLU A 23 16.19 4.94 -1.85
N MET A 24 15.15 5.13 -1.03
CA MET A 24 13.80 4.66 -1.33
C MET A 24 13.25 5.20 -2.66
N GLY A 25 13.59 6.44 -3.02
CA GLY A 25 13.16 7.02 -4.29
C GLY A 25 13.71 6.25 -5.50
N GLN A 26 14.91 5.69 -5.40
CA GLN A 26 15.49 4.84 -6.45
C GLN A 26 14.82 3.47 -6.49
N GLU A 27 14.46 2.91 -5.34
CA GLU A 27 13.71 1.66 -5.27
C GLU A 27 12.31 1.79 -5.87
N LEU A 28 11.60 2.87 -5.56
CA LEU A 28 10.29 3.17 -6.15
C LEU A 28 10.38 3.32 -7.68
N GLN A 29 11.41 4.01 -8.17
CA GLN A 29 11.68 4.09 -9.62
C GLN A 29 12.00 2.73 -10.24
N TYR A 30 12.75 1.88 -9.53
CA TYR A 30 13.04 0.52 -10.01
C TYR A 30 11.75 -0.29 -10.15
N ILE A 31 10.90 -0.33 -9.12
CA ILE A 31 9.62 -1.04 -9.18
C ILE A 31 8.73 -0.47 -10.29
N PHE A 32 8.71 0.85 -10.46
CA PHE A 32 7.96 1.51 -11.54
C PHE A 32 8.43 1.07 -12.92
N ARG A 33 9.74 0.96 -13.14
CA ARG A 33 10.27 0.44 -14.41
C ARG A 33 9.90 -1.02 -14.67
N GLU A 34 9.75 -1.84 -13.63
CA GLU A 34 9.24 -3.20 -13.81
C GLU A 34 7.77 -3.21 -14.22
N MET A 35 6.95 -2.26 -13.74
CA MET A 35 5.58 -2.06 -14.26
C MET A 35 5.58 -1.66 -15.74
N GLU A 36 6.46 -0.73 -16.14
CA GLU A 36 6.53 -0.25 -17.53
C GLU A 36 6.93 -1.32 -18.55
N LYS A 37 7.60 -2.40 -18.11
CA LYS A 37 7.96 -3.53 -18.98
C LYS A 37 6.76 -4.42 -19.31
N GLN A 38 5.68 -4.32 -18.55
CA GLN A 38 4.49 -5.15 -18.74
C GLN A 38 3.64 -4.59 -19.88
N SER A 39 2.90 -5.48 -20.56
CA SER A 39 1.84 -5.03 -21.47
C SER A 39 0.69 -4.48 -20.63
N MET A 40 0.47 -3.16 -20.67
CA MET A 40 -0.56 -2.49 -19.88
C MET A 40 -1.81 -2.19 -20.70
N GLU A 41 -2.97 -2.41 -20.10
CA GLU A 41 -4.26 -1.89 -20.56
C GLU A 41 -4.41 -0.39 -20.22
N ASP A 42 -5.37 0.30 -20.85
CA ASP A 42 -5.58 1.74 -20.65
C ASP A 42 -5.83 2.11 -19.17
N ILE A 43 -6.51 1.23 -18.43
CA ILE A 43 -6.77 1.42 -16.99
C ILE A 43 -5.50 1.29 -16.15
N GLU A 44 -4.60 0.38 -16.53
CA GLU A 44 -3.31 0.16 -15.88
C GLU A 44 -2.35 1.32 -16.17
N LEU A 45 -2.43 1.93 -17.36
CA LEU A 45 -1.70 3.16 -17.67
C LEU A 45 -2.09 4.32 -16.75
N GLY A 46 -3.37 4.44 -16.38
CA GLY A 46 -3.84 5.40 -15.39
C GLY A 46 -3.21 5.18 -14.02
N LEU A 47 -3.23 3.94 -13.54
CA LEU A 47 -2.61 3.53 -12.27
C LEU A 47 -1.08 3.73 -12.26
N ALA A 48 -0.40 3.40 -13.36
CA ALA A 48 1.02 3.67 -13.52
C ALA A 48 1.32 5.17 -13.45
N GLY A 49 0.50 6.01 -14.11
CA GLY A 49 0.59 7.46 -14.01
C GLY A 49 0.52 7.96 -12.57
N ARG A 50 -0.33 7.38 -11.72
CA ARG A 50 -0.38 7.70 -10.29
C ARG A 50 0.88 7.30 -9.54
N ALA A 51 1.43 6.11 -9.82
CA ALA A 51 2.69 5.69 -9.21
C ALA A 51 3.83 6.66 -9.56
N LEU A 52 3.87 7.18 -10.79
CA LEU A 52 4.86 8.18 -11.20
C LEU A 52 4.70 9.51 -10.43
N GLU A 53 3.47 9.99 -10.24
CA GLU A 53 3.21 11.19 -9.43
C GLU A 53 3.67 11.00 -7.97
N VAL A 54 3.44 9.83 -7.39
CA VAL A 54 3.94 9.50 -6.04
C VAL A 54 5.46 9.60 -5.97
N ILE A 55 6.19 9.08 -6.96
CA ILE A 55 7.65 9.22 -7.05
C ILE A 55 8.06 10.69 -7.11
N ASN A 56 7.40 11.48 -7.96
CA ASN A 56 7.72 12.90 -8.12
C ASN A 56 7.55 13.68 -6.80
N PHE A 57 6.48 13.41 -6.05
CA PHE A 57 6.29 14.02 -4.72
C PHE A 57 7.31 13.52 -3.70
N TYR A 58 7.64 12.23 -3.68
CA TYR A 58 8.68 11.70 -2.80
C TYR A 58 10.01 12.42 -3.00
N GLN A 59 10.41 12.63 -4.25
CA GLN A 59 11.68 13.28 -4.61
C GLN A 59 11.66 14.80 -4.42
N GLY A 60 10.48 15.42 -4.44
CA GLY A 60 10.30 16.85 -4.25
C GLY A 60 10.18 17.29 -2.79
N GLU A 61 9.88 16.37 -1.88
CA GLU A 61 9.73 16.66 -0.45
C GLU A 61 11.05 16.54 0.31
N ASP A 62 11.18 17.33 1.38
CA ASP A 62 12.32 17.26 2.27
C ASP A 62 12.30 15.95 3.08
N MET A 63 13.43 15.24 3.11
CA MET A 63 13.54 13.93 3.78
C MET A 63 13.20 14.01 5.27
N SER A 64 13.62 15.08 5.95
CA SER A 64 13.31 15.25 7.38
C SER A 64 11.82 15.48 7.60
N ALA A 65 11.14 16.16 6.67
CA ALA A 65 9.69 16.33 6.69
C ALA A 65 8.97 14.99 6.48
N LEU A 66 9.40 14.19 5.50
CA LEU A 66 8.86 12.86 5.24
C LEU A 66 8.97 11.95 6.48
N GLN A 67 10.15 11.90 7.09
CA GLN A 67 10.39 11.09 8.30
C GLN A 67 9.59 11.59 9.50
N ALA A 68 9.49 12.91 9.70
CA ALA A 68 8.69 13.49 10.77
C ALA A 68 7.19 13.19 10.59
N GLU A 69 6.70 13.24 9.36
CA GLU A 69 5.33 12.92 9.02
C GLU A 69 5.03 11.43 9.21
N TYR A 70 5.92 10.53 8.76
CA TYR A 70 5.80 9.10 9.04
C TYR A 70 5.68 8.85 10.55
N GLY A 71 6.60 9.44 11.34
CA GLY A 71 6.59 9.33 12.79
C GLY A 71 5.41 10.01 13.49
N ARG A 72 4.66 10.86 12.78
CA ARG A 72 3.39 11.43 13.25
C ARG A 72 2.21 10.53 12.91
N LEU A 73 2.20 9.96 11.71
CA LEU A 73 1.11 9.14 11.21
C LEU A 73 1.08 7.76 11.87
N PHE A 74 2.22 7.06 11.92
CA PHE A 74 2.26 5.62 12.17
C PHE A 74 2.99 5.20 13.45
N SER A 75 3.88 6.04 14.01
CA SER A 75 4.65 5.65 15.19
C SER A 75 3.86 5.81 16.49
N ILE A 76 3.90 4.79 17.33
CA ILE A 76 3.45 4.87 18.72
C ILE A 76 4.38 5.83 19.48
N ARG A 77 3.81 6.82 20.14
CA ARG A 77 4.52 7.67 21.11
C ARG A 77 4.15 7.21 22.51
N GLU A 78 5.03 7.41 23.50
CA GLU A 78 4.89 6.87 24.87
C GLU A 78 3.50 7.05 25.51
N THR A 79 2.76 8.10 25.12
CA THR A 79 1.45 8.43 25.67
C THR A 79 0.38 8.69 24.60
N THR A 80 0.70 8.51 23.32
CA THR A 80 -0.22 8.85 22.22
C THR A 80 -0.26 7.71 21.21
N PRO A 81 -1.44 7.15 20.92
CA PRO A 81 -1.57 6.19 19.83
C PRO A 81 -1.19 6.85 18.50
N PRO A 82 -0.79 6.07 17.49
CA PRO A 82 -0.54 6.62 16.17
C PRO A 82 -1.81 7.27 15.63
N MET A 83 -1.64 8.26 14.75
CA MET A 83 -2.79 8.95 14.17
C MET A 83 -3.57 8.05 13.20
N LEU A 84 -2.89 7.11 12.56
CA LEU A 84 -3.49 6.04 11.77
C LEU A 84 -3.18 4.70 12.40
N ASP A 85 -4.16 3.81 12.37
CA ASP A 85 -3.89 2.41 12.65
C ASP A 85 -3.21 1.79 11.43
N ILE A 86 -2.04 1.20 11.64
CA ILE A 86 -1.32 0.50 10.57
C ILE A 86 -1.91 -0.90 10.37
N ASN A 87 -2.73 -1.41 11.28
CA ASN A 87 -3.31 -2.74 11.18
C ASN A 87 -4.52 -2.74 10.25
N PHE A 88 -4.53 -3.63 9.27
CA PHE A 88 -5.62 -3.67 8.27
C PHE A 88 -6.97 -4.03 8.88
N THR A 89 -6.96 -4.77 10.00
CA THR A 89 -8.16 -5.21 10.74
C THR A 89 -8.96 -4.05 11.31
N ALA A 90 -8.36 -2.87 11.50
CA ALA A 90 -9.06 -1.67 11.92
C ALA A 90 -10.04 -1.12 10.87
N TYR A 91 -9.92 -1.56 9.61
CA TYR A 91 -10.68 -1.04 8.46
C TYR A 91 -11.69 -2.05 7.89
N THR A 92 -11.98 -3.13 8.62
CA THR A 92 -12.91 -4.19 8.22
C THR A 92 -13.68 -4.70 9.44
N ASP A 93 -14.73 -5.50 9.19
CA ASP A 93 -15.31 -6.35 10.23
C ASP A 93 -14.26 -7.30 10.84
N GLY A 94 -14.27 -7.42 12.17
CA GLY A 94 -13.26 -8.16 12.93
C GLY A 94 -13.21 -9.65 12.55
N THR A 95 -14.35 -10.29 12.29
CA THR A 95 -14.37 -11.72 11.92
C THR A 95 -13.76 -11.94 10.53
N ARG A 96 -14.06 -11.04 9.58
CA ARG A 96 -13.46 -11.11 8.23
C ARG A 96 -11.97 -10.81 8.25
N GLY A 97 -11.57 -9.81 9.05
CA GLY A 97 -10.17 -9.44 9.23
C GLY A 97 -9.34 -10.56 9.86
N GLU A 98 -9.83 -11.18 10.94
CA GLU A 98 -9.18 -12.32 11.60
C GLU A 98 -9.04 -13.52 10.67
N ALA A 99 -10.10 -13.89 9.94
CA ALA A 99 -10.04 -15.01 9.00
C ALA A 99 -9.00 -14.79 7.87
N PHE A 100 -8.83 -13.55 7.41
CA PHE A 100 -7.80 -13.24 6.41
C PHE A 100 -6.40 -13.19 7.02
N LEU A 101 -6.27 -12.71 8.26
CA LEU A 101 -5.02 -12.73 8.99
C LEU A 101 -4.51 -14.16 9.20
N ASP A 102 -5.40 -15.10 9.55
CA ASP A 102 -5.07 -16.53 9.63
C ASP A 102 -4.51 -17.04 8.29
N ARG A 103 -5.10 -16.65 7.16
CA ARG A 103 -4.57 -16.98 5.82
C ARG A 103 -3.17 -16.43 5.59
N ILE A 104 -2.88 -15.20 6.03
CA ILE A 104 -1.53 -14.63 5.92
C ILE A 104 -0.53 -15.47 6.74
N TYR A 105 -0.88 -15.84 7.97
CA TYR A 105 -0.05 -16.70 8.82
C TYR A 105 0.16 -18.11 8.27
N GLU A 106 -0.87 -18.69 7.65
CA GLU A 106 -0.82 -20.01 7.02
C GLU A 106 -0.08 -20.02 5.69
N SER A 107 0.18 -18.84 5.11
CA SER A 107 0.91 -18.75 3.85
C SER A 107 2.41 -18.91 4.07
N ASP A 108 3.07 -19.66 3.19
CA ASP A 108 4.53 -19.69 3.09
C ASP A 108 5.12 -18.41 2.46
N LEU A 109 4.28 -17.39 2.23
CA LEU A 109 4.68 -16.14 1.60
C LEU A 109 5.44 -15.32 2.64
N GLN A 110 6.76 -15.21 2.45
CA GLN A 110 7.55 -14.22 3.16
C GLN A 110 7.18 -12.84 2.65
N VAL A 111 6.16 -12.23 3.26
CA VAL A 111 5.85 -10.84 3.00
C VAL A 111 7.03 -10.02 3.54
N SER A 112 7.78 -9.40 2.62
CA SER A 112 9.17 -8.97 2.83
C SER A 112 9.33 -7.68 3.63
N PHE A 113 8.27 -7.16 4.24
CA PHE A 113 8.35 -5.94 5.05
C PHE A 113 8.57 -6.35 6.51
N ASP A 114 9.59 -5.76 7.15
CA ASP A 114 9.97 -6.00 8.55
C ASP A 114 8.92 -5.40 9.51
N GLU A 115 7.67 -5.85 9.38
CA GLU A 115 6.46 -5.36 10.03
C GLU A 115 5.57 -6.53 10.44
N ALA A 116 4.61 -6.28 11.32
CA ALA A 116 3.66 -7.30 11.77
C ALA A 116 2.78 -7.80 10.59
N PRO A 117 2.37 -9.08 10.54
CA PRO A 117 1.55 -9.64 9.46
C PRO A 117 0.22 -8.91 9.24
N GLU A 118 -0.37 -8.39 10.31
CA GLU A 118 -1.59 -7.58 10.31
C GLU A 118 -1.40 -6.16 9.80
N SER A 119 -0.15 -5.72 9.54
CA SER A 119 0.10 -4.39 8.98
C SER A 119 -0.48 -4.25 7.58
N ILE A 120 -0.91 -3.04 7.24
CA ILE A 120 -1.45 -2.69 5.92
C ILE A 120 -0.39 -2.91 4.82
N LEU A 121 0.90 -2.77 5.16
CA LEU A 121 2.01 -3.04 4.26
C LEU A 121 2.04 -4.51 3.88
N ASN A 122 1.95 -5.39 4.88
CA ASN A 122 1.96 -6.83 4.66
C ASN A 122 0.65 -7.32 4.05
N PHE A 123 -0.48 -6.69 4.38
CA PHE A 123 -1.75 -6.95 3.71
C PHE A 123 -1.66 -6.64 2.21
N ILE A 124 -1.18 -5.45 1.82
CA ILE A 124 -0.96 -5.11 0.40
C ILE A 124 0.08 -6.03 -0.23
N GLY A 125 1.19 -6.28 0.48
CA GLY A 125 2.27 -7.15 0.04
C GLY A 125 1.79 -8.57 -0.23
N PHE A 126 0.87 -9.12 0.57
CA PHE A 126 0.28 -10.43 0.35
C PHE A 126 -0.39 -10.54 -1.03
N PHE A 127 -1.16 -9.53 -1.44
CA PHE A 127 -1.78 -9.49 -2.77
C PHE A 127 -0.77 -9.34 -3.91
N ALA A 128 0.45 -8.88 -3.64
CA ALA A 128 1.51 -8.93 -4.63
C ALA A 128 1.95 -10.37 -4.93
N PHE A 129 2.02 -11.24 -3.91
CA PHE A 129 2.59 -12.57 -4.05
C PHE A 129 1.55 -13.68 -4.20
N ASP A 130 0.30 -13.44 -3.81
CA ASP A 130 -0.82 -14.36 -3.98
C ASP A 130 -1.77 -13.90 -5.10
N ALA A 131 -1.41 -14.16 -6.35
CA ALA A 131 -2.21 -13.75 -7.51
C ALA A 131 -3.66 -14.28 -7.47
N ASP A 132 -3.87 -15.44 -6.85
CA ASP A 132 -5.20 -16.06 -6.72
C ASP A 132 -6.13 -15.26 -5.79
N SER A 133 -5.57 -14.45 -4.88
CA SER A 133 -6.38 -13.65 -3.96
C SER A 133 -7.12 -12.50 -4.62
N LEU A 134 -6.65 -11.94 -5.74
CA LEU A 134 -7.46 -10.96 -6.47
C LEU A 134 -8.62 -11.58 -7.26
N VAL A 135 -8.43 -12.82 -7.73
CA VAL A 135 -9.45 -13.55 -8.49
C VAL A 135 -10.59 -13.98 -7.56
N ASN A 136 -10.27 -14.29 -6.30
CA ASN A 136 -11.25 -14.55 -5.26
C ASN A 136 -12.06 -13.28 -4.94
N GLU A 137 -13.36 -13.31 -5.20
CA GLU A 137 -14.26 -12.16 -5.02
C GLU A 137 -14.32 -11.65 -3.57
N GLU A 138 -14.34 -12.55 -2.57
CA GLU A 138 -14.39 -12.16 -1.16
C GLU A 138 -13.10 -11.48 -0.70
N HIS A 139 -11.95 -11.98 -1.15
CA HIS A 139 -10.65 -11.38 -0.86
C HIS A 139 -10.50 -10.03 -1.56
N ARG A 140 -10.93 -9.92 -2.83
CA ARG A 140 -10.94 -8.65 -3.55
C ARG A 140 -11.83 -7.62 -2.88
N LYS A 141 -13.04 -8.00 -2.44
CA LYS A 141 -13.94 -7.11 -1.67
C LYS A 141 -13.30 -6.65 -0.36
N LEU A 142 -12.66 -7.56 0.37
CA LEU A 142 -11.94 -7.22 1.60
C LEU A 142 -10.80 -6.23 1.31
N PHE A 143 -10.02 -6.47 0.26
CA PHE A 143 -8.94 -5.58 -0.16
C PHE A 143 -9.44 -4.16 -0.46
N VAL A 144 -10.50 -4.06 -1.28
CA VAL A 144 -11.14 -2.79 -1.63
C VAL A 144 -11.66 -2.06 -0.38
N GLU A 145 -12.35 -2.76 0.52
CA GLU A 145 -12.88 -2.19 1.76
C GLU A 145 -11.78 -1.62 2.64
N VAL A 146 -10.78 -2.44 2.94
CA VAL A 146 -9.65 -2.09 3.80
C VAL A 146 -8.89 -0.90 3.21
N LEU A 147 -8.54 -0.94 1.93
CA LEU A 147 -7.79 0.14 1.29
C LEU A 147 -8.62 1.42 1.14
N ALA A 148 -9.92 1.33 0.91
CA ALA A 148 -10.79 2.50 0.85
C ALA A 148 -10.90 3.17 2.23
N GLY A 149 -10.98 2.38 3.31
CA GLY A 149 -10.93 2.89 4.68
C GLY A 149 -9.60 3.57 5.00
N PHE A 150 -8.49 2.85 4.79
CA PHE A 150 -7.15 3.34 5.07
C PHE A 150 -6.78 4.59 4.25
N SER A 151 -7.04 4.56 2.94
CA SER A 151 -6.72 5.69 2.04
C SER A 151 -7.46 6.96 2.43
N ARG A 152 -8.74 6.85 2.84
CA ARG A 152 -9.52 7.99 3.33
C ARG A 152 -8.87 8.59 4.57
N GLU A 153 -8.56 7.77 5.57
CA GLU A 153 -7.91 8.26 6.78
C GLU A 153 -6.53 8.87 6.53
N LEU A 154 -5.74 8.27 5.62
CA LEU A 154 -4.44 8.79 5.23
C LEU A 154 -4.57 10.18 4.61
N SER A 155 -5.52 10.35 3.69
CA SER A 155 -5.79 11.63 3.04
C SER A 155 -6.21 12.71 4.04
N ASP A 156 -7.10 12.36 4.98
CA ASP A 156 -7.65 13.30 5.96
C ASP A 156 -6.61 13.74 6.99
N LYS A 157 -5.70 12.84 7.36
CA LYS A 157 -4.76 13.06 8.47
C LYS A 157 -3.40 13.55 8.03
N THR A 158 -2.97 13.32 6.79
CA THR A 158 -1.65 13.73 6.32
C THR A 158 -1.57 15.23 5.98
N MET A 159 -0.41 15.81 6.23
CA MET A 159 -0.08 17.19 5.85
C MET A 159 0.75 17.25 4.56
N LEU A 160 1.41 16.16 4.19
CA LEU A 160 2.35 16.11 3.06
C LEU A 160 1.67 15.70 1.75
N ASN A 161 2.18 16.21 0.64
CA ASN A 161 1.64 15.89 -0.69
C ASN A 161 2.01 14.48 -1.11
N TYR A 162 3.17 13.97 -0.71
CA TYR A 162 3.57 12.58 -0.92
C TYR A 162 2.49 11.60 -0.45
N TYR A 163 2.10 11.66 0.84
CA TYR A 163 1.08 10.76 1.38
C TYR A 163 -0.33 11.05 0.84
N LYS A 164 -0.64 12.29 0.43
CA LYS A 164 -1.89 12.58 -0.31
C LYS A 164 -1.90 11.86 -1.65
N GLU A 165 -0.80 11.85 -2.38
CA GLU A 165 -0.73 11.14 -3.66
C GLU A 165 -0.76 9.63 -3.46
N VAL A 166 -0.10 9.10 -2.42
CA VAL A 166 -0.23 7.69 -2.04
C VAL A 166 -1.70 7.36 -1.77
N SER A 167 -2.40 8.18 -0.98
CA SER A 167 -3.83 7.98 -0.69
C SER A 167 -4.70 8.00 -1.96
N ARG A 168 -4.40 8.90 -2.89
CA ARG A 168 -5.14 9.01 -4.15
C ARG A 168 -4.92 7.78 -5.03
N GLY A 169 -3.68 7.33 -5.15
CA GLY A 169 -3.32 6.13 -5.89
C GLY A 169 -3.99 4.88 -5.33
N LEU A 170 -3.97 4.70 -4.00
CA LEU A 170 -4.68 3.61 -3.34
C LEU A 170 -6.18 3.67 -3.58
N ASN A 171 -6.80 4.85 -3.50
CA ASN A 171 -8.22 5.00 -3.75
C ASN A 171 -8.60 4.80 -5.23
N GLU A 172 -7.74 5.15 -6.18
CA GLU A 172 -7.98 4.85 -7.59
C GLU A 172 -7.91 3.35 -7.86
N LEU A 173 -6.93 2.67 -7.25
CA LEU A 173 -6.81 1.22 -7.27
C LEU A 173 -8.05 0.51 -6.70
N THR A 174 -8.65 1.02 -5.61
CA THR A 174 -9.89 0.43 -5.08
C THR A 174 -11.08 0.59 -6.02
N ILE A 175 -11.17 1.71 -6.74
CA ILE A 175 -12.21 1.92 -7.75
C ILE A 175 -12.05 0.91 -8.90
N VAL A 176 -10.82 0.75 -9.41
CA VAL A 176 -10.52 -0.20 -10.50
C VAL A 176 -10.85 -1.64 -10.12
N LEU A 177 -10.56 -2.05 -8.88
CA LEU A 177 -10.79 -3.42 -8.41
C LEU A 177 -12.21 -3.70 -7.92
N ALA A 178 -13.04 -2.66 -7.76
CA ALA A 178 -14.43 -2.79 -7.35
C ALA A 178 -15.38 -3.09 -8.53
N ASP A 179 -14.99 -2.70 -9.75
CA ASP A 179 -15.69 -3.03 -11.00
C ASP A 179 -15.48 -4.50 -11.42
#